data_AF-A0A2S7SV99-F1
#
_entry.id   AF-A0A2S7SV99-F1
#
_cell.length_a   1.000
_cell.length_b   1.000
_cell.length_c   1.000
_cell.angle_alpha   90.00
_cell.angle_beta   90.00
_cell.angle_gamma   90.00
#
_symmetry.space_group_name_H-M   'P 1'
#
loop_
_entity.id
_entity.type
_entity.pdbx_description
1 polymer ?
#
loop_
_entity_poly.entity_id
_entity_poly.type
_entity_poly.pdbx_seq_one_letter_code
_entity_poly.pdbx_strand_id
1 'polypeptide(L)'
;MMPENNYRYIDLETILEMADGESDFIISIISVYLTSIPESLEQLILASGNNDTENIVFYVHKLKGSFNFIGCTLLTDIFLKIEAYCTSGEHMEEIPALVAEVEKLAAEVTLELQDVMEKVSS
;
A
#
# COMPACT_ATOMS: atom_id res chain seq x y z
N MET A 1 28.10 -5.01 -8.32
CA MET A 1 27.06 -4.29 -9.08
C MET A 1 25.76 -4.90 -8.61
N MET A 2 25.01 -4.14 -7.82
CA MET A 2 23.82 -4.62 -7.11
C MET A 2 22.74 -5.04 -8.09
N PRO A 3 21.91 -6.06 -7.76
CA PRO A 3 20.81 -6.48 -8.62
C PRO A 3 19.86 -5.30 -8.81
N GLU A 4 19.52 -5.05 -10.07
CA GLU A 4 18.55 -4.02 -10.47
C GLU A 4 17.30 -4.15 -9.60
N ASN A 5 16.87 -3.04 -8.95
CA ASN A 5 15.61 -3.01 -8.24
C ASN A 5 14.50 -3.21 -9.29
N ASN A 6 14.11 -4.48 -9.49
CA ASN A 6 13.30 -4.94 -10.60
C ASN A 6 11.79 -4.81 -10.30
N TYR A 7 11.46 -4.15 -9.18
CA TYR A 7 10.11 -3.92 -8.72
C TYR A 7 9.65 -2.52 -9.13
N ARG A 8 8.42 -2.45 -9.61
CA ARG A 8 7.86 -1.25 -10.23
C ARG A 8 7.19 -0.34 -9.21
N TYR A 9 6.77 -0.91 -8.08
CA TYR A 9 6.02 -0.19 -7.06
C TYR A 9 6.66 -0.22 -5.68
N ILE A 10 7.56 -1.17 -5.40
CA ILE A 10 8.25 -1.29 -4.10
C ILE A 10 9.76 -1.15 -4.25
N ASP A 11 10.42 -0.76 -3.16
CA ASP A 11 11.88 -0.68 -3.12
C ASP A 11 12.45 -1.69 -2.14
N LEU A 12 12.91 -2.83 -2.70
CA LEU A 12 13.44 -3.93 -1.89
C LEU A 12 14.69 -3.51 -1.12
N GLU A 13 15.56 -2.71 -1.73
CA GLU A 13 16.79 -2.23 -1.11
C GLU A 13 16.47 -1.42 0.15
N THR A 14 15.54 -0.48 0.06
CA THR A 14 15.05 0.30 1.21
C THR A 14 14.46 -0.60 2.29
N ILE A 15 13.64 -1.59 1.95
CA ILE A 15 13.03 -2.51 2.93
C ILE A 15 14.10 -3.32 3.66
N LEU A 16 15.10 -3.83 2.93
CA LEU A 16 16.22 -4.59 3.49
C LEU A 16 17.11 -3.73 4.40
N GLU A 17 17.40 -2.49 3.98
CA GLU A 17 18.14 -1.53 4.80
C GLU A 17 17.38 -1.15 6.08
N MET A 18 16.06 -0.93 5.99
CA MET A 18 15.23 -0.61 7.16
C MET A 18 15.12 -1.78 8.15
N ALA A 19 15.18 -3.02 7.66
CA ALA A 19 15.16 -4.22 8.49
C ALA A 19 16.54 -4.60 9.04
N ASP A 20 17.58 -3.77 8.86
CA ASP A 20 18.97 -4.03 9.28
C ASP A 20 19.51 -5.39 8.77
N GLY A 21 18.97 -5.89 7.66
CA GLY A 21 19.30 -7.22 7.12
C GLY A 21 18.63 -8.40 7.82
N GLU A 22 17.68 -8.19 8.74
CA GLU A 22 16.85 -9.27 9.32
C GLU A 22 15.77 -9.73 8.33
N SER A 23 16.13 -10.72 7.53
CA SER A 23 15.25 -11.39 6.57
C SER A 23 13.97 -11.96 7.21
N ASP A 24 14.06 -12.54 8.41
CA ASP A 24 12.91 -13.08 9.16
C ASP A 24 11.90 -11.99 9.56
N PHE A 25 12.41 -10.81 9.93
CA PHE A 25 11.60 -9.64 10.25
C PHE A 25 10.83 -9.13 9.03
N ILE A 26 11.51 -9.05 7.87
CA ILE A 26 10.88 -8.68 6.59
C ILE A 26 9.77 -9.66 6.23
N ILE A 27 10.04 -10.97 6.30
CA ILE A 27 9.05 -12.01 5.98
C ILE A 27 7.81 -11.87 6.87
N SER A 28 7.99 -11.64 8.18
CA SER A 28 6.90 -11.46 9.12
C SER A 28 6.07 -10.22 8.80
N ILE A 29 6.74 -9.09 8.57
CA ILE A 29 6.10 -7.81 8.21
C ILE A 29 5.33 -7.94 6.89
N ILE A 30 5.97 -8.49 5.85
CA ILE A 30 5.35 -8.68 4.54
C ILE A 30 4.14 -9.59 4.66
N SER A 31 4.24 -10.72 5.35
CA SER A 31 3.12 -11.65 5.54
C SER A 31 1.92 -10.99 6.22
N VAL A 32 2.17 -10.15 7.23
CA VAL A 32 1.13 -9.33 7.86
C VAL A 32 0.54 -8.33 6.87
N TYR A 33 1.37 -7.66 6.06
CA TYR A 33 0.89 -6.73 5.03
C TYR A 33 0.05 -7.43 3.96
N LEU A 34 0.47 -8.59 3.46
CA LEU A 34 -0.28 -9.37 2.46
C LEU A 34 -1.69 -9.72 2.94
N THR A 35 -1.92 -9.77 4.25
CA THR A 35 -3.24 -10.00 4.85
C THR A 35 -3.96 -8.69 5.21
N SER A 36 -3.24 -7.71 5.77
CA SER A 36 -3.83 -6.49 6.32
C SER A 36 -4.11 -5.41 5.26
N ILE A 37 -3.34 -5.38 4.18
CA ILE A 37 -3.53 -4.48 3.04
C ILE A 37 -4.88 -4.74 2.35
N PRO A 38 -5.19 -5.97 1.87
CA PRO A 38 -6.48 -6.24 1.23
C PRO A 38 -7.66 -6.04 2.19
N GLU A 39 -7.51 -6.40 3.48
CA GLU A 39 -8.55 -6.13 4.48
C GLU A 39 -8.82 -4.63 4.65
N SER A 40 -7.75 -3.82 4.76
CA SER A 40 -7.88 -2.36 4.88
C SER A 40 -8.44 -1.72 3.61
N LEU A 41 -8.15 -2.28 2.44
CA LEU A 41 -8.73 -1.85 1.16
C LEU A 41 -10.21 -2.18 1.05
N GLU A 42 -10.62 -3.37 1.48
CA GLU A 42 -12.03 -3.72 1.53
C GLU A 42 -12.81 -2.76 2.44
N GLN A 43 -12.25 -2.42 3.61
CA GLN A 43 -12.83 -1.40 4.48
C GLN A 43 -12.86 -0.01 3.84
N LEU A 44 -11.83 0.37 3.09
CA LEU A 44 -11.79 1.61 2.31
C LEU A 44 -12.90 1.66 1.26
N ILE A 45 -13.13 0.57 0.53
CA ILE A 45 -14.19 0.43 -0.48
C ILE A 45 -15.56 0.54 0.18
N LEU A 46 -15.77 -0.16 1.30
CA LEU A 46 -17.00 -0.09 2.08
C LEU A 46 -17.26 1.33 2.60
N ALA A 47 -16.24 2.00 3.13
CA ALA A 47 -16.34 3.38 3.60
C ALA A 47 -16.68 4.34 2.45
N SER A 48 -16.05 4.16 1.28
CA SER A 48 -16.36 4.91 0.06
C SER A 48 -17.82 4.73 -0.38
N GLY A 49 -18.34 3.50 -0.36
CA GLY A 49 -19.74 3.21 -0.68
C GLY A 49 -20.74 3.85 0.31
N ASN A 50 -20.36 3.96 1.58
CA ASN A 50 -21.17 4.58 2.62
C ASN A 50 -21.01 6.12 2.70
N ASN A 51 -20.20 6.73 1.83
CA ASN A 51 -19.82 8.15 1.93
C ASN A 51 -19.20 8.51 3.30
N ASP A 52 -18.51 7.55 3.92
CA ASP A 52 -17.94 7.68 5.25
C ASP A 52 -16.50 8.22 5.17
N THR A 53 -16.39 9.53 4.93
CA THR A 53 -15.11 10.21 4.68
C THR A 53 -14.13 10.11 5.85
N GLU A 54 -14.61 10.04 7.09
CA GLU A 54 -13.76 9.80 8.27
C GLU A 54 -13.05 8.44 8.19
N ASN A 55 -13.80 7.37 7.91
CA ASN A 55 -13.21 6.04 7.75
C ASN A 55 -12.29 5.99 6.53
N ILE A 56 -12.68 6.61 5.40
CA ILE A 56 -11.82 6.68 4.21
C ILE A 56 -10.46 7.27 4.58
N VAL A 57 -10.44 8.47 5.18
CA VAL A 57 -9.18 9.13 5.59
C VAL A 57 -8.39 8.27 6.56
N PHE A 58 -9.05 7.61 7.52
CA PHE A 58 -8.38 6.72 8.47
C PHE A 58 -7.67 5.54 7.79
N TYR A 59 -8.37 4.81 6.91
CA TYR A 59 -7.79 3.67 6.19
C TYR A 59 -6.74 4.11 5.18
N VAL A 60 -6.98 5.20 4.45
CA VAL A 60 -6.02 5.85 3.54
C VAL A 60 -4.72 6.19 4.27
N HIS A 61 -4.80 6.84 5.44
CA HIS A 61 -3.63 7.24 6.21
C HIS A 61 -2.81 6.03 6.68
N LYS A 62 -3.49 4.97 7.13
CA LYS A 62 -2.87 3.73 7.59
C LYS A 62 -2.18 2.99 6.45
N LEU A 63 -2.85 2.87 5.30
CA LEU A 63 -2.28 2.27 4.09
C LEU A 63 -1.12 3.10 3.56
N LYS A 64 -1.27 4.42 3.47
CA LYS A 64 -0.20 5.34 3.07
C LYS A 64 1.08 5.14 3.88
N GLY A 65 0.99 5.05 5.20
CA GLY A 65 2.17 4.78 6.04
C GLY A 65 2.81 3.42 5.73
N SER A 66 1.99 2.40 5.50
CA SER A 66 2.42 1.05 5.15
C SER A 66 3.10 0.98 3.78
N PHE A 67 2.51 1.60 2.77
CA PHE A 67 3.05 1.67 1.41
C PHE A 67 4.29 2.55 1.33
N ASN A 68 4.33 3.65 2.08
CA ASN A 68 5.53 4.47 2.20
C ASN A 68 6.68 3.73 2.89
N PHE A 69 6.38 2.83 3.83
CA PHE A 69 7.40 1.98 4.47
C PHE A 69 8.11 1.06 3.48
N ILE A 70 7.39 0.55 2.48
CA ILE A 70 7.93 -0.30 1.40
C ILE A 70 8.40 0.49 0.16
N GLY A 71 8.47 1.83 0.25
CA GLY A 71 8.94 2.69 -0.84
C GLY A 71 7.92 3.00 -1.93
N CYS A 72 6.65 2.63 -1.76
CA CYS A 72 5.60 2.82 -2.76
C CYS A 72 5.07 4.27 -2.79
N THR A 73 5.70 5.09 -3.62
CA THR A 73 5.32 6.49 -3.83
C THR A 73 4.04 6.66 -4.66
N LEU A 74 3.75 5.73 -5.56
CA LEU A 74 2.62 5.82 -6.48
C LEU A 74 1.27 5.73 -5.74
N LEU A 75 1.14 4.76 -4.84
CA LEU A 75 -0.02 4.61 -3.98
C LEU A 75 -0.15 5.77 -2.97
N THR A 76 0.98 6.23 -2.43
CA THR A 76 1.04 7.39 -1.52
C THR A 76 0.42 8.65 -2.15
N ASP A 77 0.67 8.90 -3.43
CA ASP A 77 0.08 10.03 -4.17
C ASP A 77 -1.44 9.90 -4.34
N ILE A 78 -1.93 8.69 -4.68
CA ILE A 78 -3.35 8.43 -4.82
C ILE A 78 -4.06 8.60 -3.46
N PHE A 79 -3.46 8.08 -2.39
CA PHE A 79 -3.97 8.26 -1.03
C PHE A 79 -4.08 9.73 -0.64
N LEU A 80 -3.06 10.54 -0.95
CA LEU A 80 -3.10 11.99 -0.74
C LEU A 80 -4.26 12.66 -1.50
N LYS A 81 -4.52 12.24 -2.73
CA LYS A 81 -5.66 12.74 -3.52
C LYS A 81 -7.00 12.37 -2.87
N ILE A 82 -7.16 11.12 -2.46
CA ILE A 82 -8.38 10.66 -1.77
C ILE A 82 -8.60 11.48 -0.49
N GLU A 83 -7.55 11.67 0.33
CA GLU A 83 -7.61 12.45 1.57
C GLU A 83 -8.00 13.91 1.31
N ALA A 84 -7.43 14.51 0.26
CA ALA A 84 -7.76 15.87 -0.17
C ALA A 84 -9.21 15.98 -0.65
N TYR A 85 -9.71 15.00 -1.42
CA TYR A 85 -11.09 14.99 -1.92
C TYR A 85 -12.10 14.83 -0.77
N CYS A 86 -11.81 13.95 0.20
CA CYS A 86 -12.59 13.81 1.43
C CYS A 86 -12.62 15.11 2.24
N THR A 87 -11.49 15.80 2.35
CA THR A 87 -11.36 17.04 3.14
C THR A 87 -12.03 18.23 2.47
N SER A 88 -11.87 18.39 1.16
CA SER A 88 -12.53 19.45 0.39
C SER A 88 -14.02 19.18 0.18
N GLY A 89 -14.45 17.91 0.25
CA GLY A 89 -15.82 17.50 -0.08
C GLY A 89 -16.13 17.61 -1.58
N GLU A 90 -15.10 17.69 -2.41
CA GLU A 90 -15.19 17.80 -3.87
C GLU A 90 -14.66 16.51 -4.51
N HIS A 91 -15.16 16.15 -5.70
CA HIS A 91 -14.75 14.92 -6.41
C HIS A 91 -15.00 13.61 -5.65
N MET A 92 -16.01 13.58 -4.77
CA MET A 92 -16.47 12.36 -4.09
C MET A 92 -16.88 11.25 -5.07
N GLU A 93 -17.28 11.61 -6.28
CA GLU A 93 -17.57 10.68 -7.39
C GLU A 93 -16.32 9.97 -7.95
N GLU A 94 -15.14 10.59 -7.81
CA GLU A 94 -13.86 10.04 -8.28
C GLU A 94 -13.22 9.13 -7.22
N ILE A 95 -13.59 9.26 -5.94
CA ILE A 95 -13.09 8.41 -4.84
C ILE A 95 -13.22 6.91 -5.16
N PRO A 96 -14.40 6.37 -5.53
CA PRO A 96 -14.51 4.95 -5.85
C PRO A 96 -13.64 4.54 -7.04
N ALA A 97 -13.40 5.42 -8.02
CA ALA A 97 -12.49 5.16 -9.12
C ALA A 97 -11.02 5.09 -8.66
N LEU A 98 -10.61 6.04 -7.80
CA LEU A 98 -9.28 6.04 -7.18
C LEU A 98 -9.08 4.80 -6.28
N VAL A 99 -10.08 4.44 -5.49
CA VAL A 99 -10.04 3.26 -4.62
C VAL A 99 -9.90 1.98 -5.45
N ALA A 100 -10.61 1.86 -6.57
CA ALA A 100 -10.44 0.72 -7.49
C ALA A 100 -9.05 0.68 -8.15
N GLU A 101 -8.44 1.86 -8.40
CA GLU A 101 -7.06 1.94 -8.89
C GLU A 101 -6.05 1.51 -7.82
N VAL A 102 -6.25 1.97 -6.58
CA VAL A 102 -5.48 1.53 -5.40
C VAL A 102 -5.58 0.01 -5.22
N GLU A 103 -6.77 -0.58 -5.33
CA GLU A 103 -6.97 -2.03 -5.21
C GLU A 103 -6.11 -2.80 -6.22
N LYS A 104 -6.12 -2.37 -7.49
CA LYS A 104 -5.29 -2.99 -8.55
C LYS A 104 -3.81 -2.85 -8.26
N LEU A 105 -3.37 -1.66 -7.90
CA LEU A 105 -1.96 -1.39 -7.57
C LEU A 105 -1.51 -2.18 -6.35
N ALA A 106 -2.36 -2.26 -5.33
CA ALA A 106 -2.09 -3.04 -4.13
C ALA A 106 -1.99 -4.52 -4.44
N ALA A 107 -2.80 -5.06 -5.36
CA ALA A 107 -2.65 -6.42 -5.84
C ALA A 107 -1.31 -6.65 -6.55
N GLU A 108 -0.85 -5.71 -7.38
CA GLU A 108 0.50 -5.79 -7.98
C GLU A 108 1.60 -5.73 -6.92
N VAL A 109 1.51 -4.80 -5.97
CA VAL A 109 2.45 -4.69 -4.84
C VAL A 109 2.48 -5.97 -4.00
N THR A 110 1.32 -6.58 -3.74
CA THR A 110 1.19 -7.83 -2.99
C THR A 110 1.94 -8.97 -3.69
N LEU A 111 1.87 -9.05 -5.02
CA LEU A 111 2.64 -10.02 -5.80
C LEU A 111 4.15 -9.75 -5.72
N GLU A 112 4.56 -8.49 -5.84
CA GLU A 112 5.98 -8.10 -5.70
C GLU A 112 6.52 -8.42 -4.31
N LEU A 113 5.74 -8.14 -3.26
CA LEU A 113 6.08 -8.45 -1.87
C LEU A 113 6.19 -9.97 -1.62
N GLN A 114 5.32 -10.78 -2.23
CA GLN A 114 5.45 -12.24 -2.16
C GLN A 114 6.74 -12.75 -2.80
N ASP A 115 7.11 -12.21 -3.97
CA ASP A 115 8.36 -12.56 -4.65
C ASP A 115 9.58 -12.18 -3.80
N VAL A 116 9.55 -10.99 -3.18
CA VAL A 116 10.56 -10.54 -2.21
C VAL A 116 10.69 -11.54 -1.06
N MET A 117 9.57 -11.91 -0.43
CA MET A 117 9.56 -12.84 0.69
C MET A 117 10.18 -14.19 0.33
N GLU A 118 9.92 -14.69 -0.88
CA GLU A 118 10.50 -15.94 -1.37
C GLU A 118 12.01 -15.81 -1.63
N LYS A 119 12.46 -14.70 -2.21
CA LYS A 119 13.89 -14.42 -2.43
C LYS A 119 14.69 -14.24 -1.15
N VAL A 120 14.08 -13.62 -0.14
CA VAL A 120 14.72 -13.32 1.15
C VAL A 120 14.80 -14.58 2.04
N SER A 121 13.90 -15.55 1.81
CA SER A 121 13.87 -16.85 2.47
C SER A 121 14.77 -17.91 1.79
N SER A 122 15.16 -17.69 0.53
CA SER A 122 15.99 -18.62 -0.27
C SER A 122 17.49 -18.32 -0.21
#